data_AF-A0A183D5S4-F1
#
_entry.id   AF-A0A183D5S4-F1
#
_cell.length_a   1.000
_cell.length_b   1.000
_cell.length_c   1.000
_cell.angle_alpha   90.00
_cell.angle_beta   90.00
_cell.angle_gamma   90.00
#
_symmetry.space_group_name_H-M   'P 1'
#
loop_
_entity.id
_entity.type
_entity.pdbx_description
1 polymer ?
#
loop_
_entity_poly.entity_id
_entity_poly.type
_entity_poly.pdbx_seq_one_letter_code
_entity_poly.pdbx_strand_id
1 'polypeptide(L)'
;MAQMHLIVLDKQYNQLGSDFRDLIKKSEQNCLTETSEHISLDDTLLTPFSSGTTGPPKCVELTHRNFNTSTAILKTAIFDELSGGRRRVTIGMLPFYHASGFWALCYCLLEGHRTVVMGRFHPALMLNCIEEHKVDTLNVVPAIIATLCQDEIHLTRWDLSSVTTVLCGSASLGKELSKRFLHKFPHVTNLIQGNLISFDLRS
;
A
#
# COMPACT_ATOMS: atom_id res chain seq x y z
N MET A 1 -6.50 -31.94 16.31
CA MET A 1 -5.25 -31.40 15.72
C MET A 1 -5.62 -30.81 14.37
N ALA A 2 -5.52 -29.49 14.20
CA ALA A 2 -5.88 -28.83 12.94
C ALA A 2 -4.89 -29.25 11.84
N GLN A 3 -5.42 -29.79 10.74
CA GLN A 3 -4.62 -30.23 9.61
C GLN A 3 -4.16 -29.00 8.82
N MET A 4 -2.87 -28.69 8.85
CA MET A 4 -2.31 -27.54 8.14
C MET A 4 -2.32 -27.80 6.63
N HIS A 5 -3.19 -27.11 5.90
CA HIS A 5 -3.25 -27.16 4.45
C HIS A 5 -2.33 -26.10 3.85
N LEU A 6 -1.20 -26.52 3.28
CA LEU A 6 -0.26 -25.63 2.58
C LEU A 6 -0.74 -25.43 1.15
N ILE A 7 -1.10 -24.19 0.80
CA ILE A 7 -1.49 -23.79 -0.56
C ILE A 7 -0.34 -22.98 -1.17
N VAL A 8 0.07 -23.34 -2.39
CA VAL A 8 1.20 -22.75 -3.11
C VAL A 8 0.67 -22.00 -4.35
N LEU A 9 1.08 -20.75 -4.50
CA LEU A 9 0.80 -19.95 -5.70
C LEU A 9 1.78 -20.35 -6.81
N ASP A 10 1.27 -20.67 -8.00
CA ASP A 10 2.06 -21.06 -9.18
C ASP A 10 3.03 -22.22 -8.92
N LYS A 11 2.48 -23.32 -8.41
CA LYS A 11 3.24 -24.44 -7.87
C LYS A 11 4.14 -25.08 -8.93
N GLN A 12 5.43 -25.20 -8.61
CA GLN A 12 6.40 -25.97 -9.37
C GLN A 12 6.40 -27.45 -8.94
N TYR A 13 6.82 -28.34 -9.84
CA TYR A 13 6.72 -29.80 -9.69
C TYR A 13 7.30 -30.36 -8.37
N ASN A 14 8.30 -29.71 -7.79
CA ASN A 14 9.01 -30.15 -6.58
C ASN A 14 8.55 -29.49 -5.27
N GLN A 15 7.50 -28.67 -5.30
CA GLN A 15 7.00 -27.99 -4.10
C GLN A 15 5.96 -28.85 -3.36
N LEU A 16 5.97 -28.81 -2.03
CA LEU A 16 4.98 -29.47 -1.19
C LEU A 16 3.76 -28.56 -1.01
N GLY A 17 2.54 -29.10 -1.03
CA GLY A 17 1.29 -28.34 -0.92
C GLY A 17 0.38 -28.42 -2.15
N SER A 18 -0.81 -27.84 -2.07
CA SER A 18 -1.79 -27.78 -3.17
C SER A 18 -1.54 -26.56 -4.06
N ASP A 19 -1.66 -26.67 -5.38
CA ASP A 19 -1.61 -25.50 -6.28
C ASP A 19 -2.90 -24.69 -6.17
N PHE A 20 -2.76 -23.39 -5.92
CA PHE A 20 -3.88 -22.45 -5.88
C PHE A 20 -4.70 -22.43 -7.16
N ARG A 21 -4.08 -22.47 -8.35
CA ARG A 21 -4.80 -22.46 -9.64
C ARG A 21 -5.70 -23.67 -9.80
N ASP A 22 -5.25 -24.84 -9.32
CA ASP A 22 -6.04 -26.06 -9.35
C ASP A 22 -7.21 -26.01 -8.35
N LEU A 23 -7.01 -25.37 -7.19
CA LEU A 23 -8.08 -25.15 -6.22
C LEU A 23 -9.14 -24.18 -6.76
N ILE A 24 -8.74 -23.10 -7.45
CA ILE A 24 -9.66 -22.14 -8.06
C ILE A 24 -10.51 -22.81 -9.14
N LYS A 25 -9.90 -23.57 -10.06
CA LYS A 25 -10.64 -24.33 -11.09
C LYS A 25 -11.65 -25.30 -10.49
N LYS A 26 -11.32 -25.93 -9.35
CA LYS A 26 -12.24 -26.81 -8.62
C LYS A 26 -13.36 -26.03 -7.91
N SER A 27 -13.07 -24.82 -7.45
CA SER A 27 -14.05 -23.94 -6.81
C SER A 27 -15.06 -23.34 -7.79
N GLU A 28 -14.67 -23.06 -9.04
CA GLU A 28 -15.56 -22.57 -10.10
C GLU A 28 -16.71 -23.55 -10.40
N GLN A 29 -16.53 -24.85 -10.11
CA GLN A 29 -17.57 -25.89 -10.26
C GLN A 29 -18.50 -25.99 -9.03
N ASN A 30 -18.10 -25.42 -7.90
CA ASN A 30 -18.85 -25.41 -6.64
C ASN A 30 -19.08 -23.95 -6.24
N CYS A 31 -19.96 -23.25 -6.96
CA CYS A 31 -20.39 -21.90 -6.57
C CYS A 31 -20.96 -21.94 -5.14
N LEU A 32 -20.13 -21.46 -4.21
CA LEU A 32 -20.42 -20.94 -2.88
C LEU A 32 -21.83 -21.26 -2.37
N THR A 33 -22.01 -22.44 -1.77
CA THR A 33 -22.97 -22.53 -0.66
C THR A 33 -22.53 -21.50 0.37
N GLU A 34 -23.37 -20.50 0.66
CA GLU A 34 -23.16 -19.56 1.76
C GLU A 34 -22.85 -20.37 3.03
N THR A 35 -21.57 -20.51 3.34
CA THR A 35 -21.16 -20.93 4.67
C THR A 35 -21.43 -19.73 5.55
N SER A 36 -22.61 -19.73 6.17
CA SER A 36 -22.95 -18.86 7.31
C SER A 36 -22.06 -19.27 8.49
N GLU A 37 -20.76 -19.09 8.34
CA GLU A 37 -19.84 -19.12 9.45
C GLU A 37 -19.99 -17.79 10.18
N HIS A 38 -20.24 -17.87 11.47
CA HIS A 38 -20.34 -16.71 12.34
C HIS A 38 -18.94 -16.10 12.52
N ILE A 39 -18.60 -15.11 11.69
CA ILE A 39 -17.33 -14.37 11.77
C ILE A 39 -17.32 -13.47 13.01
N SER A 40 -16.34 -13.67 13.89
CA SER A 40 -16.06 -12.84 15.06
C SER A 40 -14.97 -11.81 14.77
N LEU A 41 -14.98 -10.68 15.51
CA LEU A 41 -13.92 -9.68 15.42
C LEU A 41 -12.54 -10.20 15.88
N ASP A 42 -12.52 -11.27 16.66
CA ASP A 42 -11.29 -11.88 17.17
C ASP A 42 -10.77 -13.01 16.26
N ASP A 43 -11.47 -13.30 15.16
CA ASP A 43 -10.98 -14.22 14.15
C ASP A 43 -9.80 -13.62 13.39
N THR A 44 -8.89 -14.48 12.93
CA THR A 44 -7.74 -14.09 12.13
C THR A 44 -8.18 -13.58 10.77
N LEU A 45 -7.78 -12.34 10.44
CA LEU A 45 -8.01 -11.71 9.15
C LEU A 45 -6.79 -11.88 8.22
N LEU A 46 -5.58 -11.62 8.71
CA LEU A 46 -4.34 -11.70 7.92
C LEU A 46 -3.19 -12.28 8.73
N THR A 47 -2.27 -12.93 8.02
CA THR A 47 -1.04 -13.48 8.61
C THR A 47 0.21 -13.04 7.84
N PRO A 48 0.56 -11.73 7.80
CA PRO A 48 1.76 -11.25 7.11
C PRO A 48 3.04 -11.77 7.78
N PHE A 49 4.06 -12.04 6.96
CA PHE A 49 5.39 -12.36 7.46
C PHE A 49 6.21 -11.08 7.65
N SER A 50 6.71 -10.88 8.86
CA SER A 50 7.72 -9.87 9.14
C SER A 50 9.11 -10.42 8.85
N SER A 51 10.02 -9.59 8.34
CA SER A 51 11.39 -10.01 8.00
C SER A 51 12.21 -10.42 9.23
N GLY A 52 11.81 -10.00 10.44
CA GLY A 52 12.59 -10.14 11.66
C GLY A 52 13.83 -9.26 11.65
N THR A 53 14.15 -8.58 12.74
CA THR A 53 15.39 -7.77 12.84
C THR A 53 16.60 -8.61 13.30
N THR A 54 16.36 -9.81 13.84
CA THR A 54 17.40 -10.64 14.49
C THR A 54 17.20 -12.15 14.32
N GLY A 55 16.30 -12.60 13.43
CA GLY A 55 15.98 -14.03 13.29
C GLY A 55 15.13 -14.36 12.06
N PRO A 56 14.71 -15.63 11.90
CA PRO A 56 13.89 -16.06 10.77
C PRO A 56 12.56 -15.30 10.70
N PRO A 57 11.95 -15.19 9.51
CA PRO A 57 10.67 -14.49 9.34
C PRO A 57 9.61 -14.99 10.31
N LYS A 58 8.91 -14.06 10.96
CA LYS A 58 7.84 -14.38 11.91
C LYS A 58 6.50 -14.07 11.28
N CYS A 59 5.60 -15.04 11.32
CA CYS A 59 4.20 -14.86 11.00
C CYS A 59 3.54 -13.98 12.07
N VAL A 60 2.92 -12.88 11.66
CA VAL A 60 2.19 -11.97 12.55
C VAL A 60 0.71 -12.19 12.32
N GLU A 61 -0.02 -12.63 13.33
CA GLU A 61 -1.47 -12.79 13.26
C GLU A 61 -2.16 -11.44 13.50
N LEU A 62 -2.98 -11.02 12.53
CA LEU A 62 -3.83 -9.84 12.61
C LEU A 62 -5.28 -10.27 12.59
N THR A 63 -6.03 -9.93 13.64
CA THR A 63 -7.47 -10.18 13.75
C THR A 63 -8.25 -9.04 13.10
N HIS A 64 -9.53 -9.27 12.81
CA HIS A 64 -10.43 -8.21 12.34
C HIS A 64 -10.42 -6.99 13.27
N ARG A 65 -10.42 -7.22 14.60
CA ARG A 65 -10.39 -6.18 15.62
C ARG A 65 -9.13 -5.33 15.50
N ASN A 66 -7.94 -5.93 15.52
CA ASN A 66 -6.71 -5.15 15.56
C ASN A 66 -6.44 -4.42 14.23
N PHE A 67 -6.81 -5.02 13.10
CA PHE A 67 -6.70 -4.39 11.79
C PHE A 67 -7.63 -3.18 11.68
N ASN A 68 -8.91 -3.34 12.06
CA ASN A 68 -9.89 -2.26 11.98
C ASN A 68 -9.60 -1.14 12.99
N THR A 69 -9.22 -1.47 14.23
CA THR A 69 -8.84 -0.46 15.24
C THR A 69 -7.64 0.35 14.77
N SER A 70 -6.58 -0.29 14.25
CA SER A 70 -5.39 0.42 13.75
C SER A 70 -5.74 1.32 12.56
N THR A 71 -6.60 0.83 11.66
CA THR A 71 -7.09 1.59 10.50
C THR A 71 -7.89 2.81 10.94
N ALA A 72 -8.80 2.66 11.91
CA ALA A 72 -9.60 3.75 12.44
C ALA A 72 -8.77 4.82 13.16
N ILE A 73 -7.73 4.41 13.89
CA ILE A 73 -6.79 5.33 14.54
C ILE A 73 -6.04 6.16 13.47
N LEU A 74 -5.44 5.50 12.47
CA LEU A 74 -4.72 6.19 11.40
C LEU A 74 -5.63 7.09 10.57
N LYS A 75 -6.85 6.63 10.30
CA LYS A 75 -7.87 7.43 9.60
C LYS A 75 -8.13 8.74 10.32
N THR A 76 -8.50 8.65 11.60
CA THR A 76 -8.82 9.82 12.42
C THR A 76 -7.62 10.74 12.62
N ALA A 77 -6.43 10.17 12.87
CA ALA A 77 -5.24 10.95 13.23
C ALA A 77 -4.53 11.63 12.05
N ILE A 78 -4.72 11.12 10.82
CA ILE A 78 -3.94 11.56 9.66
C ILE A 78 -4.86 11.80 8.47
N PHE A 79 -5.62 10.79 8.09
CA PHE A 79 -6.22 10.79 6.75
C PHE A 79 -7.50 11.61 6.61
N ASP A 80 -8.27 11.79 7.69
CA ASP A 80 -9.48 12.60 7.68
C ASP A 80 -9.16 14.07 7.44
N GLU A 81 -8.16 14.59 8.15
CA GLU A 81 -7.64 15.94 7.94
C GLU A 81 -7.12 16.12 6.51
N LEU A 82 -6.30 15.18 6.02
CA LEU A 82 -5.73 15.26 4.67
C LEU A 82 -6.76 15.13 3.55
N SER A 83 -7.82 14.35 3.76
CA SER A 83 -8.85 14.14 2.73
C SER A 83 -9.82 15.32 2.63
N GLY A 84 -10.03 16.07 3.71
CA GLY A 84 -11.04 17.12 3.77
C GLY A 84 -12.44 16.63 3.36
N GLY A 85 -12.75 15.35 3.59
CA GLY A 85 -14.01 14.71 3.18
C GLY A 85 -14.10 14.36 1.68
N ARG A 86 -13.03 14.53 0.90
CA ARG A 86 -12.99 14.17 -0.53
C ARG A 86 -12.47 12.76 -0.74
N ARG A 87 -13.01 12.07 -1.75
CA ARG A 87 -12.45 10.81 -2.24
C ARG A 87 -11.13 11.08 -2.94
N ARG A 88 -10.09 10.33 -2.56
CA ARG A 88 -8.75 10.46 -3.11
C ARG A 88 -8.53 9.50 -4.27
N VAL A 89 -7.58 9.83 -5.12
CA VAL A 89 -7.01 9.00 -6.18
C VAL A 89 -5.54 8.75 -5.85
N THR A 90 -5.18 7.47 -5.73
CA THR A 90 -3.81 7.04 -5.41
C THR A 90 -3.28 6.01 -6.41
N ILE A 91 -1.99 5.69 -6.29
CA ILE A 91 -1.31 4.64 -7.04
C ILE A 91 -0.96 3.48 -6.09
N GLY A 92 -1.52 2.31 -6.37
CA GLY A 92 -1.19 1.05 -5.73
C GLY A 92 -0.03 0.36 -6.45
N MET A 93 1.19 0.63 -6.01
CA MET A 93 2.42 0.08 -6.62
C MET A 93 3.35 -0.60 -5.61
N LEU A 94 3.11 -0.39 -4.31
CA LEU A 94 3.81 -1.14 -3.27
C LEU A 94 3.30 -2.58 -3.27
N PRO A 95 4.15 -3.59 -3.05
CA PRO A 95 3.72 -4.97 -3.20
C PRO A 95 2.63 -5.35 -2.19
N PHE A 96 1.53 -5.93 -2.67
CA PHE A 96 0.37 -6.28 -1.83
C PHE A 96 0.59 -7.51 -0.94
N TYR A 97 1.70 -8.23 -1.11
CA TYR A 97 2.10 -9.26 -0.15
C TYR A 97 2.76 -8.67 1.11
N HIS A 98 3.14 -7.37 1.08
CA HIS A 98 3.56 -6.64 2.27
C HIS A 98 2.38 -5.97 2.95
N ALA A 99 2.38 -5.98 4.28
CA ALA A 99 1.29 -5.42 5.08
C ALA A 99 0.96 -3.96 4.73
N SER A 100 1.96 -3.12 4.43
CA SER A 100 1.75 -1.70 4.10
C SER A 100 1.03 -1.49 2.76
N GLY A 101 1.41 -2.24 1.72
CA GLY A 101 0.77 -2.17 0.41
C GLY A 101 -0.66 -2.71 0.47
N PHE A 102 -0.84 -3.84 1.16
CA PHE A 102 -2.16 -4.45 1.34
C PHE A 102 -3.09 -3.57 2.16
N TRP A 103 -2.63 -3.06 3.30
CA TRP A 103 -3.40 -2.16 4.17
C TRP A 103 -3.85 -0.91 3.43
N ALA A 104 -2.97 -0.27 2.65
CA ALA A 104 -3.32 0.92 1.87
C ALA A 104 -4.40 0.63 0.82
N LEU A 105 -4.34 -0.54 0.16
CA LEU A 105 -5.37 -0.98 -0.78
C LEU A 105 -6.72 -1.18 -0.08
N CYS A 106 -6.74 -1.95 1.02
CA CYS A 106 -7.96 -2.20 1.81
C CYS A 106 -8.57 -0.89 2.32
N TYR A 107 -7.75 0.01 2.86
CA TYR A 107 -8.19 1.32 3.33
C TYR A 107 -8.85 2.13 2.21
N CYS A 108 -8.24 2.18 1.03
CA CYS A 108 -8.82 2.88 -0.12
C CYS A 108 -10.18 2.29 -0.53
N LEU A 109 -10.31 0.96 -0.51
CA LEU A 109 -11.57 0.29 -0.83
C LEU A 109 -12.65 0.60 0.20
N LEU A 110 -12.33 0.55 1.50
CA LEU A 110 -13.26 0.82 2.59
C LEU A 110 -13.77 2.27 2.56
N GLU A 111 -12.90 3.23 2.25
CA GLU A 111 -13.23 4.67 2.21
C GLU A 111 -13.76 5.13 0.84
N GLY A 112 -13.94 4.22 -0.12
CA GLY A 112 -14.41 4.54 -1.47
C GLY A 112 -13.46 5.43 -2.27
N HIS A 113 -12.17 5.39 -1.96
CA HIS A 113 -11.11 6.02 -2.75
C HIS A 113 -10.84 5.22 -4.03
N ARG A 114 -10.17 5.85 -5.00
CA ARG A 114 -9.74 5.22 -6.24
C ARG A 114 -8.27 4.85 -6.17
N THR A 115 -7.92 3.61 -6.49
CA THR A 115 -6.53 3.14 -6.59
C THR A 115 -6.22 2.73 -8.02
N VAL A 116 -5.25 3.39 -8.64
CA VAL A 116 -4.66 2.98 -9.92
C VAL A 116 -3.57 1.96 -9.62
N VAL A 117 -3.77 0.70 -10.01
CA VAL A 117 -2.82 -0.38 -9.71
C VAL A 117 -1.74 -0.46 -10.78
N MET A 118 -0.48 -0.43 -10.36
CA MET A 118 0.68 -0.60 -11.23
C MET A 118 1.42 -1.88 -10.83
N GLY A 119 1.63 -2.80 -11.78
CA GLY A 119 2.30 -4.09 -11.49
C GLY A 119 3.78 -3.96 -11.09
N ARG A 120 4.45 -2.88 -11.49
CA ARG A 120 5.81 -2.54 -11.09
C ARG A 120 6.05 -1.04 -11.19
N PHE A 121 7.00 -0.53 -10.40
CA PHE A 121 7.44 0.86 -10.53
C PHE A 121 8.14 1.08 -11.88
N HIS A 122 7.68 2.10 -12.60
CA HIS A 122 8.38 2.69 -13.73
C HIS A 122 8.11 4.20 -13.72
N PRO A 123 9.14 5.07 -13.64
CA PRO A 123 8.93 6.50 -13.40
C PRO A 123 8.00 7.17 -14.42
N ALA A 124 8.26 6.97 -15.72
CA ALA A 124 7.43 7.57 -16.76
C ALA A 124 5.98 7.05 -16.76
N LEU A 125 5.78 5.78 -16.38
CA LEU A 125 4.43 5.21 -16.31
C LEU A 125 3.67 5.79 -15.12
N MET A 126 4.36 5.93 -13.98
CA MET A 126 3.79 6.57 -12.79
C MET A 126 3.38 8.02 -13.09
N LEU A 127 4.23 8.78 -13.77
CA LEU A 127 3.95 10.17 -14.16
C LEU A 127 2.78 10.26 -15.15
N ASN A 128 2.71 9.35 -16.14
CA ASN A 128 1.53 9.23 -17.02
C ASN A 128 0.25 8.95 -16.21
N CYS A 129 0.28 7.99 -15.29
CA CYS A 129 -0.87 7.66 -14.45
C CYS A 129 -1.31 8.83 -13.56
N ILE A 130 -0.34 9.62 -13.06
CA ILE A 130 -0.63 10.82 -12.27
C ILE A 130 -1.44 11.81 -13.11
N GLU A 131 -0.96 12.14 -14.31
CA GLU A 131 -1.59 13.11 -15.20
C GLU A 131 -2.97 12.62 -15.69
N GLU A 132 -3.04 11.36 -16.15
CA GLU A 132 -4.25 10.77 -16.76
C GLU A 132 -5.38 10.60 -15.74
N HIS A 133 -5.05 10.13 -14.53
CA HIS A 133 -6.05 9.81 -13.52
C HIS A 133 -6.21 10.90 -12.45
N LYS A 134 -5.45 11.99 -12.57
CA LYS A 134 -5.40 13.09 -11.59
C LYS A 134 -5.15 12.58 -10.17
N VAL A 135 -4.11 11.77 -10.05
CA VAL A 135 -3.67 11.21 -8.76
C VAL A 135 -3.31 12.36 -7.83
N ASP A 136 -3.91 12.39 -6.64
CA ASP A 136 -3.67 13.44 -5.65
C ASP A 136 -2.77 13.01 -4.49
N THR A 137 -2.73 11.69 -4.24
CA THR A 137 -2.02 11.12 -3.10
C THR A 137 -1.09 10.00 -3.53
N LEU A 138 0.19 10.10 -3.19
CA LEU A 138 1.20 9.07 -3.43
C LEU A 138 1.61 8.38 -2.12
N ASN A 139 1.69 7.05 -2.14
CA ASN A 139 2.30 6.26 -1.06
C ASN A 139 3.56 5.58 -1.60
N VAL A 140 4.72 6.05 -1.18
CA VAL A 140 6.02 5.70 -1.77
C VAL A 140 7.08 5.40 -0.71
N VAL A 141 8.24 4.92 -1.16
CA VAL A 141 9.43 4.72 -0.33
C VAL A 141 10.54 5.68 -0.77
N PRO A 142 11.57 5.96 0.05
CA PRO A 142 12.64 6.89 -0.29
C PRO A 142 13.33 6.61 -1.64
N ALA A 143 13.47 5.34 -2.03
CA ALA A 143 14.06 4.97 -3.31
C ALA A 143 13.25 5.47 -4.53
N ILE A 144 11.91 5.49 -4.43
CA ILE A 144 11.04 6.04 -5.48
C ILE A 144 11.23 7.56 -5.55
N ILE A 145 11.24 8.25 -4.40
CA ILE A 145 11.50 9.70 -4.34
C ILE A 145 12.87 10.02 -4.95
N ALA A 146 13.91 9.27 -4.59
CA ALA A 146 15.25 9.45 -5.15
C ALA A 146 15.26 9.30 -6.67
N THR A 147 14.52 8.32 -7.20
CA THR A 147 14.38 8.11 -8.65
C THR A 147 13.70 9.30 -9.30
N LEU A 148 12.55 9.75 -8.80
CA LEU A 148 11.82 10.91 -9.33
C LEU A 148 12.65 12.21 -9.28
N CYS A 149 13.58 12.31 -8.33
CA CYS A 149 14.48 13.44 -8.20
C CYS A 149 15.64 13.45 -9.20
N GLN A 150 15.95 12.36 -9.90
CA GLN A 150 17.03 12.29 -10.89
C GLN A 150 16.86 13.32 -12.01
N ASP A 151 17.94 13.97 -12.43
CA ASP A 151 17.89 15.12 -13.35
C ASP A 151 17.47 14.73 -14.78
N GLU A 152 17.70 13.47 -15.16
CA GLU A 152 17.25 12.88 -16.43
C GLU A 152 15.71 12.82 -16.54
N ILE A 153 15.00 12.88 -15.41
CA ILE A 153 13.54 12.91 -15.40
C ILE A 153 13.05 14.36 -15.54
N HIS A 154 12.70 14.71 -16.77
CA HIS A 154 12.10 16.00 -17.12
C HIS A 154 10.61 16.03 -16.80
N LEU A 155 10.28 16.42 -15.56
CA LEU A 155 8.90 16.46 -15.05
C LEU A 155 7.98 17.43 -15.81
N THR A 156 8.54 18.42 -16.51
CA THR A 156 7.79 19.42 -17.31
C THR A 156 6.97 18.82 -18.44
N ARG A 157 7.15 17.53 -18.75
CA ARG A 157 6.37 16.79 -19.75
C ARG A 157 4.99 16.37 -19.25
N TRP A 158 4.71 16.47 -17.95
CA TRP A 158 3.47 16.04 -17.32
C TRP A 158 2.86 17.15 -16.47
N ASP A 159 1.54 17.26 -16.48
CA ASP A 159 0.79 17.98 -15.45
C ASP A 159 0.71 17.14 -14.17
N LEU A 160 1.52 17.51 -13.18
CA LEU A 160 1.60 16.87 -11.88
C LEU A 160 0.90 17.69 -10.78
N SER A 161 0.13 18.71 -11.14
CA SER A 161 -0.49 19.65 -10.20
C SER A 161 -1.56 19.02 -9.29
N SER A 162 -2.08 17.84 -9.67
CA SER A 162 -3.01 17.10 -8.83
C SER A 162 -2.36 16.56 -7.56
N VAL A 163 -1.06 16.22 -7.59
CA VAL A 163 -0.35 15.62 -6.46
C VAL A 163 -0.10 16.67 -5.40
N THR A 164 -0.86 16.57 -4.31
CA THR A 164 -0.77 17.48 -3.16
C THR A 164 -0.24 16.78 -1.91
N THR A 165 -0.40 15.45 -1.84
CA THR A 165 -0.04 14.65 -0.67
C THR A 165 0.88 13.50 -1.05
N VAL A 166 1.99 13.37 -0.32
CA VAL A 166 2.96 12.29 -0.50
C VAL A 166 3.29 11.70 0.86
N LEU A 167 2.96 10.42 1.03
CA LEU A 167 3.35 9.62 2.18
C LEU A 167 4.59 8.82 1.81
N CYS A 168 5.67 8.99 2.58
CA CYS A 168 6.93 8.31 2.41
C CYS A 168 7.22 7.41 3.61
N GLY A 169 7.19 6.09 3.42
CA GLY A 169 7.35 5.11 4.50
C GLY A 169 8.56 4.19 4.34
N SER A 170 8.63 3.19 5.22
CA SER A 170 9.59 2.07 5.21
C SER A 170 11.06 2.39 5.48
N ALA A 171 11.49 3.65 5.34
CA ALA A 171 12.82 4.10 5.72
C ALA A 171 12.85 5.61 5.94
N SER A 172 13.91 6.10 6.58
CA SER A 172 14.13 7.54 6.76
C SER A 172 14.35 8.26 5.43
N LEU A 173 13.59 9.33 5.20
CA LEU A 173 13.81 10.27 4.11
C LEU A 173 14.76 11.37 4.60
N GLY A 174 15.92 11.50 3.97
CA GLY A 174 16.90 12.52 4.33
C GLY A 174 16.42 13.93 3.98
N LYS A 175 16.70 14.92 4.84
CA LYS A 175 16.28 16.33 4.69
C LYS A 175 16.61 16.90 3.30
N GLU A 176 17.79 16.59 2.77
CA GLU A 176 18.21 17.07 1.46
C GLU A 176 17.37 16.49 0.32
N LEU A 177 17.07 15.18 0.39
CA LEU A 177 16.22 14.54 -0.60
C LEU A 177 14.78 15.06 -0.53
N SER A 178 14.25 15.32 0.68
CA SER A 178 12.94 15.96 0.86
C SER A 178 12.88 17.34 0.21
N LYS A 179 13.90 18.19 0.43
CA LYS A 179 13.98 19.51 -0.19
C LYS A 179 14.04 19.44 -1.71
N ARG A 180 14.89 18.56 -2.25
CA ARG A 180 15.00 18.34 -3.71
C ARG A 180 13.68 17.88 -4.29
N PHE A 181 12.97 16.99 -3.60
CA PHE A 181 11.65 16.51 -4.02
C PHE A 181 10.63 17.64 -4.06
N LEU A 182 10.50 18.42 -2.98
CA LEU A 182 9.55 19.55 -2.92
C LEU A 182 9.87 20.64 -3.94
N HIS A 183 11.15 20.86 -4.26
CA HIS A 183 11.52 21.78 -5.34
C HIS A 183 11.05 21.28 -6.71
N LYS A 184 11.13 19.97 -6.97
CA LYS A 184 10.67 19.35 -8.21
C LYS A 184 9.14 19.18 -8.29
N PHE A 185 8.47 19.06 -7.13
CA PHE A 185 7.03 18.88 -7.00
C PHE A 185 6.42 20.03 -6.17
N PRO A 186 6.38 21.26 -6.70
CA PRO A 186 5.99 22.45 -5.93
C PRO A 186 4.52 22.46 -5.47
N HIS A 187 3.67 21.61 -6.06
CA HIS A 187 2.26 21.47 -5.68
C HIS A 187 2.04 20.57 -4.47
N VAL A 188 3.06 19.83 -4.03
CA VAL A 188 2.98 18.97 -2.84
C VAL A 188 2.98 19.86 -1.60
N THR A 189 1.83 19.93 -0.93
CA THR A 189 1.67 20.67 0.33
C THR A 189 1.90 19.78 1.55
N ASN A 190 1.73 18.47 1.41
CA ASN A 190 1.83 17.50 2.49
C ASN A 190 2.87 16.42 2.14
N LEU A 191 4.10 16.54 2.65
CA LEU A 191 5.11 15.48 2.60
C LEU A 191 5.23 14.82 3.97
N ILE A 192 4.61 13.65 4.13
CA ILE A 192 4.46 12.96 5.41
C ILE A 192 5.43 11.78 5.47
N GLN A 193 6.18 11.66 6.56
CA GLN A 193 7.11 10.55 6.76
C GLN A 193 6.54 9.53 7.75
N GLY A 194 6.52 8.26 7.34
CA GLY A 194 6.00 7.12 8.10
C GLY A 194 6.84 6.66 9.30
N ASN A 195 7.75 7.50 9.80
CA ASN A 195 8.55 7.23 11.01
C ASN A 195 7.98 7.97 12.23
N LEU A 196 6.66 7.96 12.48
CA LEU A 196 6.03 8.54 13.69
C LEU A 196 6.43 10.01 14.05
N ILE A 197 7.10 10.73 13.15
CA ILE A 197 7.60 12.10 13.35
C ILE A 197 7.11 12.89 12.14
N SER A 198 6.02 13.61 12.31
CA SER A 198 5.63 14.67 11.39
C SER A 198 6.64 15.81 11.53
N PHE A 199 7.33 16.19 10.45
CA PHE A 199 7.91 17.52 10.38
C PHE A 199 6.80 18.46 9.93
N ASP A 200 6.34 19.31 10.85
CA ASP A 200 5.58 20.48 10.47
C ASP A 200 6.52 21.44 9.71
N LEU A 201 6.31 21.56 8.41
CA LEU A 201 7.10 22.43 7.53
C LEU A 201 6.68 23.90 7.62
N ARG A 202 5.81 24.28 8.58
CA ARG A 202 5.45 25.67 8.88
C ARG A 202 6.17 26.27 10.09
N SER A 203 7.36 25.76 10.44
CA SER A 203 8.25 26.37 11.44
C SER A 203 9.62 26.74 10.88
#